data_AF-A0A5B0EMF5-F1
#
_entry.id   AF-A0A5B0EMF5-F1
#
_cell.length_a   1.000
_cell.length_b   1.000
_cell.length_c   1.000
_cell.angle_alpha   90.00
_cell.angle_beta   90.00
_cell.angle_gamma   90.00
#
_symmetry.space_group_name_H-M   'P 1'
#
loop_
_entity.id
_entity.type
_entity.pdbx_description
1 polymer ?
#
loop_
_entity_poly.entity_id
_entity_poly.type
_entity_poly.pdbx_seq_one_letter_code
_entity_poly.pdbx_strand_id
1 'polypeptide(L)'
;MGAKALEAEAITLPRRTVSAEDWAAVARTVPDRLLRWGSILPYYVLLAVWIIIDSPPALIVVLIFWGFFTVFSARLTPWLAATGTLALLVVADPEGWFLAVLWLGAAWFLGLGLVAGASGIRLALAVRRWRLHPDGPREVRRVMLKNTGALGKAGGRVRAFAVAALVFAVLQMAVVLVREPATELRELPAAITPGDSSVMVPVLGLSFWLMSFLAAWIVERVAGDVVLEVPVPPAAGPLRLARVANAVPRAEALRAGCTCGAKDRATNGELPQVLELDDECPLHGIEAVNALEPGQFLRVAREPWVWGANAALLPVAEHERMVIIGLHGWGSRPLVAEAPLPGKNPAAPTHTGYRPWRTAEVFNRSKRTIRWRDTNDAEVIPSDPLSGVEGVRDSIQLDAAGIRGFAVRRNGVRPRFETQPAPLMPRHLPRPEPRTSSTPSR
;
A
#
# COMPACT_ATOMS: atom_id res chain seq x y z
N MET A 1 6.10 31.90 -10.56
CA MET A 1 5.41 31.45 -9.32
C MET A 1 6.04 30.13 -8.88
N GLY A 2 6.66 30.10 -7.70
CA GLY A 2 7.57 29.03 -7.28
C GLY A 2 6.84 27.75 -6.82
N ALA A 3 7.51 26.60 -7.00
CA ALA A 3 7.01 25.25 -6.68
C ALA A 3 6.42 25.11 -5.26
N LYS A 4 6.88 25.90 -4.28
CA LYS A 4 6.35 25.92 -2.91
C LYS A 4 4.92 26.49 -2.78
N ALA A 5 4.51 27.39 -3.68
CA ALA A 5 3.15 27.96 -3.65
C ALA A 5 2.10 26.96 -4.16
N LEU A 6 2.48 26.06 -5.08
CA LEU A 6 1.64 24.95 -5.55
C LEU A 6 1.46 23.83 -4.52
N GLU A 7 2.35 23.73 -3.52
CA GLU A 7 2.28 22.73 -2.46
C GLU A 7 1.22 23.05 -1.39
N ALA A 8 0.81 24.31 -1.27
CA ALA A 8 -0.18 24.78 -0.29
C ALA A 8 -1.59 24.96 -0.86
N GLU A 9 -1.77 24.84 -2.18
CA GLU A 9 -3.08 25.04 -2.83
C GLU A 9 -4.06 23.93 -2.43
N ALA A 10 -5.09 24.29 -1.68
CA ALA A 10 -6.22 23.41 -1.38
C ALA A 10 -7.17 23.38 -2.58
N ILE A 11 -7.62 22.17 -2.94
CA ILE A 11 -8.61 21.96 -3.99
C ILE A 11 -9.82 21.24 -3.40
N THR A 12 -11.01 21.60 -3.86
CA THR A 12 -12.26 20.99 -3.42
C THR A 12 -12.58 19.80 -4.32
N LEU A 13 -12.68 18.61 -3.72
CA LEU A 13 -13.04 17.37 -4.40
C LEU A 13 -14.36 16.80 -3.84
N PRO A 14 -15.14 16.07 -4.66
CA PRO A 14 -16.30 15.34 -4.17
C PRO A 14 -15.88 14.27 -3.16
N ARG A 15 -16.62 14.16 -2.06
CA ARG A 15 -16.41 13.20 -0.97
C ARG A 15 -17.52 12.16 -1.00
N ARG A 16 -17.17 10.88 -0.84
CA ARG A 16 -18.13 9.78 -0.66
C ARG A 16 -17.72 8.92 0.52
N THR A 17 -18.67 8.65 1.39
CA THR A 17 -18.55 7.73 2.51
C THR A 17 -18.99 6.35 2.01
N VAL A 18 -18.02 5.44 1.83
CA VAL A 18 -18.25 4.11 1.26
C VAL A 18 -18.66 3.17 2.38
N SER A 19 -19.80 2.48 2.25
CA SER A 19 -20.20 1.44 3.20
C SER A 19 -19.50 0.11 2.92
N ALA A 20 -19.55 -0.82 3.88
CA ALA A 20 -19.07 -2.19 3.65
C ALA A 20 -19.84 -2.88 2.51
N GLU A 21 -21.13 -2.56 2.37
CA GLU A 21 -22.01 -3.06 1.30
C GLU A 21 -21.63 -2.49 -0.07
N ASP A 22 -21.38 -1.18 -0.16
CA ASP A 22 -20.88 -0.54 -1.39
C ASP A 22 -19.57 -1.17 -1.84
N TRP A 23 -18.68 -1.46 -0.89
CA TRP A 23 -17.42 -2.12 -1.17
C TRP A 23 -17.61 -3.58 -1.59
N ALA A 24 -18.56 -4.30 -0.98
CA ALA A 24 -18.93 -5.65 -1.39
C ALA A 24 -19.60 -5.68 -2.78
N ALA A 25 -20.27 -4.60 -3.20
CA ALA A 25 -20.87 -4.49 -4.52
C ALA A 25 -19.84 -4.26 -5.65
N VAL A 26 -18.58 -3.96 -5.32
CA VAL A 26 -17.50 -3.82 -6.31
C VAL A 26 -17.34 -5.10 -7.13
N ALA A 27 -17.27 -4.91 -8.45
CA ALA A 27 -17.12 -6.00 -9.41
C ALA A 27 -15.85 -6.81 -9.15
N ARG A 28 -16.01 -8.13 -9.04
CA ARG A 28 -14.91 -9.08 -8.89
C ARG A 28 -14.02 -9.06 -10.14
N THR A 29 -12.76 -9.41 -9.94
CA THR A 29 -11.78 -9.56 -11.02
C THR A 29 -10.92 -10.79 -10.75
N VAL A 30 -10.18 -11.22 -11.76
CA VAL A 30 -9.08 -12.18 -11.54
C VAL A 30 -7.96 -11.47 -10.77
N PRO A 31 -7.39 -12.08 -9.71
CA PRO A 31 -6.21 -11.59 -9.03
C PRO A 31 -5.03 -11.37 -9.97
N ASP A 32 -4.29 -10.28 -9.76
CA ASP A 32 -3.13 -9.89 -10.58
C ASP A 32 -2.09 -11.02 -10.72
N ARG A 33 -1.90 -11.83 -9.67
CA ARG A 33 -0.97 -12.97 -9.68
C ARG A 33 -1.45 -14.08 -10.63
N LEU A 34 -2.75 -14.34 -10.72
CA LEU A 34 -3.31 -15.34 -11.63
C LEU A 34 -3.28 -14.85 -13.09
N LEU A 35 -3.62 -13.58 -13.33
CA LEU A 35 -3.49 -12.98 -14.66
C LEU A 35 -2.04 -13.04 -15.16
N ARG A 36 -1.09 -12.74 -14.28
CA ARG A 36 0.33 -12.82 -14.56
C ARG A 36 0.76 -14.24 -14.94
N TRP A 37 0.61 -15.20 -14.03
CA TRP A 37 1.11 -16.57 -14.27
C TRP A 37 0.30 -17.32 -15.33
N GLY A 38 -1.01 -17.08 -15.41
CA GLY A 38 -1.90 -17.65 -16.42
C GLY A 38 -1.65 -17.12 -17.83
N SER A 39 -0.85 -16.06 -17.99
CA SER A 39 -0.41 -15.58 -19.30
C SER A 39 1.07 -15.85 -19.57
N ILE A 40 1.94 -15.66 -18.58
CA ILE A 40 3.40 -15.87 -18.72
C ILE A 40 3.73 -17.31 -19.07
N LEU A 41 3.22 -18.27 -18.28
CA LEU A 41 3.61 -19.67 -18.44
C LEU A 41 3.18 -20.21 -19.80
N PRO A 42 1.90 -20.05 -20.24
CA PRO A 42 1.50 -20.53 -21.55
C PRO A 42 2.24 -19.80 -22.67
N TYR A 43 2.52 -18.50 -22.54
CA TYR A 43 3.24 -17.74 -23.58
C TYR A 43 4.67 -18.26 -23.78
N TYR A 44 5.43 -18.49 -22.71
CA TYR A 44 6.79 -19.03 -22.83
C TYR A 44 6.79 -20.50 -23.26
N VAL A 45 5.78 -21.28 -22.90
CA VAL A 45 5.61 -22.64 -23.44
C VAL A 45 5.38 -22.59 -24.95
N LEU A 46 4.53 -21.70 -25.46
CA LEU A 46 4.32 -21.52 -26.90
C LEU A 46 5.62 -21.12 -27.62
N LEU A 47 6.40 -20.20 -27.04
CA LEU A 47 7.71 -19.84 -27.57
C LEU A 47 8.69 -21.01 -27.57
N ALA A 48 8.75 -21.79 -26.48
CA ALA A 48 9.64 -22.95 -26.39
C ALA A 48 9.27 -24.03 -27.41
N VAL A 49 7.97 -24.33 -27.56
CA VAL A 49 7.47 -25.26 -28.57
C VAL A 49 7.85 -24.80 -29.98
N TRP A 50 7.73 -23.50 -30.26
CA TRP A 50 8.16 -22.95 -31.55
C TRP A 50 9.66 -23.12 -31.80
N ILE A 51 10.51 -22.77 -30.82
CA ILE A 51 11.98 -22.93 -30.91
C ILE A 51 12.39 -24.38 -31.19
N ILE A 52 11.61 -25.35 -30.70
CA ILE A 52 11.89 -26.78 -30.90
C ILE A 52 11.47 -27.23 -32.31
N ILE A 53 10.35 -26.72 -32.82
CA ILE A 53 9.76 -27.15 -34.09
C ILE A 53 10.44 -26.47 -35.29
N ASP A 54 10.91 -25.23 -35.12
CA ASP A 54 11.46 -24.43 -36.20
C ASP A 54 12.74 -23.70 -35.78
N SER A 55 13.60 -23.39 -36.76
CA SER A 55 14.86 -22.68 -36.51
C SER A 55 14.56 -21.23 -36.13
N PRO A 56 15.00 -20.74 -34.96
CA PRO A 56 14.53 -19.46 -34.46
C PRO A 56 15.03 -18.29 -35.33
N PRO A 57 14.13 -17.47 -35.91
CA PRO A 57 14.54 -16.25 -36.60
C PRO A 57 15.02 -15.20 -35.57
N ALA A 58 15.67 -14.13 -36.04
CA ALA A 58 16.10 -12.99 -35.20
C ALA A 58 14.97 -12.40 -34.32
N LEU A 59 13.71 -12.60 -34.74
CA LEU A 59 12.51 -12.21 -34.02
C LEU A 59 12.29 -12.97 -32.70
N ILE A 60 12.88 -14.16 -32.49
CA ILE A 60 12.72 -14.90 -31.22
C ILE A 60 13.19 -14.07 -30.03
N VAL A 61 14.30 -13.34 -30.20
CA VAL A 61 14.89 -12.49 -29.16
C VAL A 61 13.90 -11.40 -28.79
N VAL A 62 13.31 -10.77 -29.81
CA VAL A 62 12.28 -9.73 -29.67
C VAL A 62 11.06 -10.26 -28.90
N LEU A 63 10.58 -11.47 -29.20
CA LEU A 63 9.42 -12.09 -28.54
C LEU A 63 9.72 -12.57 -27.11
N ILE A 64 10.94 -13.01 -26.83
CA ILE A 64 11.40 -13.33 -25.46
C ILE A 64 11.44 -12.07 -24.61
N PHE A 65 11.99 -10.97 -25.13
CA PHE A 65 11.97 -9.66 -24.47
C PHE A 65 10.55 -9.12 -24.33
N TRP A 66 9.67 -9.36 -25.31
CA TRP A 66 8.25 -9.04 -25.18
C TRP A 66 7.58 -9.81 -24.03
N GLY A 67 7.90 -11.10 -23.91
CA GLY A 67 7.53 -11.94 -22.76
C GLY A 67 8.02 -11.35 -21.44
N PHE A 68 9.21 -10.75 -21.40
CA PHE A 68 9.74 -10.14 -20.18
C PHE A 68 8.88 -8.95 -19.71
N PHE A 69 8.31 -8.15 -20.62
CA PHE A 69 7.40 -7.06 -20.24
C PHE A 69 6.12 -7.53 -19.57
N THR A 70 5.67 -8.75 -19.87
CA THR A 70 4.50 -9.35 -19.23
C THR A 70 4.71 -9.55 -17.73
N VAL A 71 5.96 -9.72 -17.27
CA VAL A 71 6.33 -9.86 -15.85
C VAL A 71 6.03 -8.59 -15.06
N PHE A 72 6.24 -7.42 -15.66
CA PHE A 72 6.11 -6.12 -15.00
C PHE A 72 4.67 -5.62 -14.93
N SER A 73 3.75 -6.22 -15.67
CA SER A 73 2.51 -5.57 -16.08
C SER A 73 1.25 -6.41 -15.83
N ALA A 74 1.01 -6.83 -14.59
CA ALA A 74 0.00 -7.85 -14.22
C ALA A 74 -1.34 -7.86 -15.01
N ARG A 75 -1.98 -6.71 -15.23
CA ARG A 75 -3.27 -6.62 -15.95
C ARG A 75 -3.16 -6.45 -17.46
N LEU A 76 -1.99 -6.03 -17.93
CA LEU A 76 -1.66 -5.94 -19.35
C LEU A 76 -0.97 -7.22 -19.83
N THR A 77 -0.47 -8.07 -18.92
CA THR A 77 0.17 -9.36 -19.20
C THR A 77 -0.63 -10.20 -20.22
N PRO A 78 -1.97 -10.37 -20.13
CA PRO A 78 -2.70 -11.14 -21.13
C PRO A 78 -2.74 -10.45 -22.50
N TRP A 79 -2.88 -9.14 -22.54
CA TRP A 79 -2.88 -8.38 -23.80
C TRP A 79 -1.54 -8.49 -24.51
N LEU A 80 -0.44 -8.40 -23.76
CA LEU A 80 0.91 -8.55 -24.31
C LEU A 80 1.17 -9.98 -24.78
N ALA A 81 0.74 -10.98 -24.02
CA ALA A 81 0.83 -12.38 -24.46
C ALA A 81 0.03 -12.61 -25.75
N ALA A 82 -1.19 -12.04 -25.85
CA ALA A 82 -2.01 -12.10 -27.05
C ALA A 82 -1.32 -11.47 -28.26
N THR A 83 -0.75 -10.27 -28.12
CA THR A 83 -0.05 -9.62 -29.24
C THR A 83 1.22 -10.35 -29.64
N GLY A 84 1.96 -10.92 -28.68
CA GLY A 84 3.13 -11.74 -28.97
C GLY A 84 2.76 -13.03 -29.71
N THR A 85 1.68 -13.70 -29.31
CA THR A 85 1.17 -14.90 -30.00
C THR A 85 0.60 -14.57 -31.38
N LEU A 86 -0.09 -13.44 -31.55
CA LEU A 86 -0.55 -12.98 -32.87
C LEU A 86 0.63 -12.62 -33.78
N ALA A 87 1.68 -12.01 -33.26
CA ALA A 87 2.90 -11.75 -34.02
C ALA A 87 3.55 -13.07 -34.47
N LEU A 88 3.55 -14.08 -33.60
CA LEU A 88 4.04 -15.42 -33.94
C LEU A 88 3.20 -16.08 -35.05
N LEU A 89 1.87 -15.95 -34.99
CA LEU A 89 0.95 -16.43 -36.05
C LEU A 89 1.24 -15.79 -37.42
N VAL A 90 1.60 -14.51 -37.44
CA VAL A 90 1.87 -13.77 -38.68
C VAL A 90 3.25 -14.10 -39.26
N VAL A 91 4.25 -14.33 -38.41
CA VAL A 91 5.65 -14.46 -38.84
C VAL A 91 6.08 -15.91 -39.04
N ALA A 92 5.57 -16.84 -38.23
CA ALA A 92 5.99 -18.24 -38.26
C ALA A 92 5.27 -19.09 -39.32
N ASP A 93 4.33 -18.51 -40.06
CA ASP A 93 3.40 -19.19 -40.99
C ASP A 93 3.05 -20.64 -40.57
N PRO A 94 2.50 -20.82 -39.36
CA PRO A 94 2.44 -22.14 -38.74
C PRO A 94 1.36 -23.00 -39.41
N GLU A 95 1.68 -24.27 -39.66
CA GLU A 95 0.75 -25.25 -40.23
C GLU A 95 0.30 -26.32 -39.22
N GLY A 96 -0.78 -27.04 -39.56
CA GLY A 96 -1.23 -28.23 -38.85
C GLY A 96 -1.66 -27.97 -37.39
N TRP A 97 -1.24 -28.87 -36.48
CA TRP A 97 -1.67 -28.82 -35.07
C TRP A 97 -1.12 -27.59 -34.32
N PHE A 98 0.04 -27.07 -34.73
CA PHE A 98 0.68 -25.94 -34.07
C PHE A 98 -0.10 -24.63 -34.32
N LEU A 99 -0.65 -24.45 -35.52
CA LEU A 99 -1.58 -23.36 -35.84
C LEU A 99 -2.78 -23.35 -34.90
N ALA A 100 -3.40 -24.51 -34.65
CA ALA A 100 -4.54 -24.63 -33.75
C ALA A 100 -4.17 -24.27 -32.30
N VAL A 101 -2.98 -24.68 -31.84
CA VAL A 101 -2.46 -24.35 -30.51
C VAL A 101 -2.22 -22.84 -30.35
N LEU A 102 -1.70 -22.17 -31.38
CA LEU A 102 -1.50 -20.72 -31.36
C LEU A 102 -2.81 -19.94 -31.36
N TRP A 103 -3.81 -20.35 -32.15
CA TRP A 103 -5.15 -19.75 -32.10
C TRP A 103 -5.81 -19.95 -30.73
N LEU A 104 -5.70 -21.14 -30.15
CA LEU A 104 -6.20 -21.42 -28.80
C LEU A 104 -5.50 -20.53 -27.75
N GLY A 105 -4.18 -20.39 -27.87
CA GLY A 105 -3.38 -19.50 -27.02
C GLY A 105 -3.80 -18.03 -27.16
N ALA A 106 -3.93 -17.54 -28.39
CA ALA A 106 -4.39 -16.18 -28.66
C ALA A 106 -5.79 -15.92 -28.09
N ALA A 107 -6.73 -16.85 -28.31
CA ALA A 107 -8.09 -16.76 -27.76
C ALA A 107 -8.09 -16.78 -26.22
N TRP A 108 -7.26 -17.62 -25.61
CA TRP A 108 -7.09 -17.68 -24.15
C TRP A 108 -6.60 -16.34 -23.59
N PHE A 109 -5.52 -15.77 -24.17
CA PHE A 109 -4.96 -14.51 -23.72
C PHE A 109 -5.91 -13.32 -23.94
N LEU A 110 -6.59 -13.29 -25.09
CA LEU A 110 -7.63 -12.29 -25.37
C LEU A 110 -8.78 -12.40 -24.37
N GLY A 111 -9.26 -13.61 -24.09
CA GLY A 111 -10.31 -13.85 -23.09
C GLY A 111 -9.91 -13.34 -21.71
N LEU A 112 -8.71 -13.70 -21.23
CA LEU A 112 -8.17 -13.19 -19.97
C LEU A 112 -8.03 -11.66 -19.96
N GLY A 113 -7.54 -11.08 -21.06
CA GLY A 113 -7.39 -9.65 -21.25
C GLY A 113 -8.73 -8.91 -21.18
N LEU A 114 -9.75 -9.41 -21.86
CA LEU A 114 -11.11 -8.87 -21.87
C LEU A 114 -11.75 -8.94 -20.48
N VAL A 115 -11.62 -10.06 -19.76
CA VAL A 115 -12.12 -10.20 -18.38
C VAL A 115 -11.42 -9.19 -17.45
N ALA A 116 -10.09 -9.07 -17.55
CA ALA A 116 -9.32 -8.12 -16.76
C ALA A 116 -9.69 -6.65 -17.10
N GLY A 117 -9.86 -6.34 -18.38
CA GLY A 117 -10.25 -5.02 -18.88
C GLY A 117 -11.67 -4.63 -18.45
N ALA A 118 -12.65 -5.50 -18.68
CA ALA A 118 -14.05 -5.29 -18.31
C ALA A 118 -14.20 -5.08 -16.79
N SER A 119 -13.51 -5.87 -15.97
CA SER A 119 -13.52 -5.70 -14.51
C SER A 119 -12.85 -4.40 -14.07
N GLY A 120 -11.77 -3.97 -14.74
CA GLY A 120 -11.13 -2.67 -14.55
C GLY A 120 -12.06 -1.51 -14.82
N ILE A 121 -12.73 -1.54 -15.97
CA ILE A 121 -13.72 -0.52 -16.36
C ILE A 121 -14.89 -0.50 -15.39
N ARG A 122 -15.42 -1.66 -14.95
CA ARG A 122 -16.51 -1.72 -13.97
C ARG A 122 -16.15 -1.07 -12.64
N LEU A 123 -14.94 -1.26 -12.13
CA LEU A 123 -14.48 -0.57 -10.92
C LEU A 123 -14.34 0.94 -11.18
N ALA A 124 -13.76 1.36 -12.31
CA ALA A 124 -13.67 2.79 -12.65
C ALA A 124 -15.05 3.44 -12.74
N LEU A 125 -16.05 2.75 -13.29
CA LEU A 125 -17.44 3.19 -13.33
C LEU A 125 -18.10 3.21 -11.95
N ALA A 126 -17.75 2.29 -11.04
CA ALA A 126 -18.21 2.33 -9.65
C ALA A 126 -17.67 3.59 -8.94
N VAL A 127 -16.37 3.88 -9.10
CA VAL A 127 -15.76 5.12 -8.59
C VAL A 127 -16.41 6.35 -9.21
N ARG A 128 -16.66 6.35 -10.53
CA ARG A 128 -17.38 7.44 -11.20
C ARG A 128 -18.76 7.65 -10.60
N ARG A 129 -19.51 6.58 -10.30
CA ARG A 129 -20.83 6.68 -9.67
C ARG A 129 -20.74 7.29 -8.27
N TRP A 130 -19.76 6.89 -7.46
CA TRP A 130 -19.49 7.50 -6.15
C TRP A 130 -19.13 8.97 -6.25
N ARG A 131 -18.35 9.34 -7.27
CA ARG A 131 -18.01 10.74 -7.57
C ARG A 131 -19.24 11.57 -7.95
N LEU A 132 -20.16 10.99 -8.71
CA LEU A 132 -21.39 11.66 -9.18
C LEU A 132 -22.48 11.77 -8.09
N HIS A 133 -22.42 10.94 -7.05
CA HIS A 133 -23.33 10.99 -5.90
C HIS A 133 -22.55 11.23 -4.60
N PRO A 134 -21.90 12.40 -4.45
CA PRO A 134 -21.09 12.70 -3.28
C PRO A 134 -21.97 13.02 -2.05
N ASP A 135 -21.44 12.74 -0.87
CA ASP A 135 -22.01 13.11 0.43
C ASP A 135 -21.52 14.50 0.89
N GLY A 136 -20.94 15.28 -0.03
CA GLY A 136 -20.44 16.64 0.19
C GLY A 136 -19.08 16.90 -0.46
N PRO A 137 -18.61 18.15 -0.43
CA PRO A 137 -17.26 18.50 -0.83
C PRO A 137 -16.24 18.25 0.29
N ARG A 138 -14.96 18.08 -0.07
CA ARG A 138 -13.84 18.03 0.87
C ARG A 138 -12.60 18.67 0.28
N GLU A 139 -11.93 19.51 1.07
CA GLU A 139 -10.68 20.13 0.68
C GLU A 139 -9.51 19.16 0.86
N VAL A 140 -8.66 19.09 -0.15
CA VAL A 140 -7.45 18.26 -0.16
C VAL A 140 -6.32 19.07 -0.77
N ARG A 141 -5.09 18.87 -0.29
CA ARG A 141 -3.91 19.55 -0.87
C ARG A 141 -3.63 19.03 -2.27
N ARG A 142 -3.46 19.92 -3.24
CA ARG A 142 -3.23 19.58 -4.65
C ARG A 142 -2.01 18.67 -4.86
N VAL A 143 -0.97 18.83 -4.06
CA VAL A 143 0.25 18.00 -4.08
C VAL A 143 -0.06 16.50 -3.91
N MET A 144 -1.14 16.17 -3.21
CA MET A 144 -1.54 14.79 -2.94
C MET A 144 -2.04 14.08 -4.20
N LEU A 145 -2.61 14.82 -5.17
CA LEU A 145 -3.07 14.25 -6.44
C LEU A 145 -1.91 13.95 -7.41
N LYS A 146 -0.81 14.72 -7.37
CA LYS A 146 0.32 14.61 -8.31
C LYS A 146 0.89 13.19 -8.40
N ASN A 147 0.91 12.49 -7.28
CA ASN A 147 1.47 11.13 -7.18
C ASN A 147 0.42 10.03 -7.45
N THR A 148 -0.85 10.39 -7.59
CA THR A 148 -1.96 9.43 -7.76
C THR A 148 -2.39 9.24 -9.21
N GLY A 149 -2.02 10.13 -10.14
CA GLY A 149 -2.36 10.01 -11.56
C GLY A 149 -1.51 8.98 -12.32
N ALA A 150 -1.87 8.67 -13.57
CA ALA A 150 -1.26 7.66 -14.44
C ALA A 150 0.25 7.86 -14.62
N LEU A 151 0.68 9.12 -14.78
CA LEU A 151 2.09 9.47 -14.78
C LEU A 151 2.73 9.15 -13.42
N GLY A 152 2.15 9.56 -12.30
CA GLY A 152 2.64 9.25 -10.94
C GLY A 152 2.72 7.74 -10.64
N LYS A 153 1.83 6.94 -11.26
CA LYS A 153 1.80 5.46 -11.16
C LYS A 153 2.93 4.78 -11.93
N ALA A 154 3.44 5.39 -13.00
CA ALA A 154 4.61 4.88 -13.71
C ALA A 154 5.83 5.01 -12.79
N GLY A 155 6.10 3.95 -12.01
CA GLY A 155 7.20 3.92 -11.07
C GLY A 155 8.52 4.30 -11.75
N GLY A 156 9.47 4.84 -10.98
CA GLY A 156 10.75 5.33 -11.51
C GLY A 156 11.43 4.33 -12.46
N ARG A 157 11.32 3.02 -12.20
CA ARG A 157 11.84 1.95 -13.05
C ARG A 157 11.19 1.88 -14.45
N VAL A 158 9.88 2.07 -14.56
CA VAL A 158 9.15 2.02 -15.86
C VAL A 158 9.46 3.26 -16.69
N ARG A 159 9.59 4.43 -16.04
CA ARG A 159 10.04 5.66 -16.70
C ARG A 159 11.52 5.59 -17.12
N ALA A 160 12.39 5.13 -16.22
CA ALA A 160 13.82 4.94 -16.52
C ALA A 160 14.00 3.95 -17.67
N PHE A 161 13.20 2.88 -17.71
CA PHE A 161 13.19 1.95 -18.82
C PHE A 161 12.72 2.61 -20.13
N ALA A 162 11.64 3.40 -20.11
CA ALA A 162 11.19 4.12 -21.31
C ALA A 162 12.24 5.13 -21.82
N VAL A 163 12.91 5.83 -20.92
CA VAL A 163 14.04 6.72 -21.26
C VAL A 163 15.21 5.91 -21.82
N ALA A 164 15.57 4.79 -21.21
CA ALA A 164 16.62 3.92 -21.71
C ALA A 164 16.29 3.34 -23.10
N ALA A 165 15.04 2.92 -23.32
CA ALA A 165 14.55 2.48 -24.62
C ALA A 165 14.63 3.60 -25.66
N LEU A 166 14.20 4.82 -25.32
CA LEU A 166 14.30 5.98 -26.21
C LEU A 166 15.75 6.32 -26.54
N VAL A 167 16.63 6.38 -25.54
CA VAL A 167 18.06 6.66 -25.72
C VAL A 167 18.71 5.60 -26.60
N PHE A 168 18.39 4.32 -26.36
CA PHE A 168 18.92 3.23 -27.17
C PHE A 168 18.41 3.29 -28.61
N ALA A 169 17.13 3.59 -28.84
CA ALA A 169 16.58 3.79 -30.18
C ALA A 169 17.31 4.92 -30.92
N VAL A 170 17.51 6.08 -30.27
CA VAL A 170 18.24 7.22 -30.84
C VAL A 170 19.69 6.87 -31.12
N LEU A 171 20.36 6.15 -30.22
CA LEU A 171 21.74 5.72 -30.39
C LEU A 171 21.89 4.76 -31.59
N GLN A 172 20.96 3.82 -31.77
CA GLN A 172 20.97 2.94 -32.94
C GLN A 172 20.77 3.71 -34.24
N MET A 173 19.84 4.66 -34.27
CA MET A 173 19.64 5.53 -35.44
C MET A 173 20.92 6.33 -35.75
N ALA A 174 21.62 6.83 -34.74
CA ALA A 174 22.89 7.51 -34.91
C ALA A 174 24.00 6.57 -35.42
N VAL A 175 24.04 5.31 -34.97
CA VAL A 175 25.00 4.31 -35.47
C VAL A 175 24.75 4.00 -36.95
N VAL A 176 23.50 3.86 -37.38
CA VAL A 176 23.14 3.66 -38.80
C VAL A 176 23.58 4.86 -39.64
N LEU A 177 23.27 6.08 -39.19
CA LEU A 177 23.69 7.33 -39.85
C LEU A 177 25.22 7.49 -39.95
N VAL A 178 25.98 6.98 -38.96
CA VAL A 178 27.46 7.02 -38.97
C VAL A 178 28.05 5.93 -39.86
N ARG A 179 27.46 4.73 -39.88
CA ARG A 179 27.93 3.61 -40.72
C ARG A 179 27.62 3.83 -42.19
N GLU A 180 26.48 4.44 -42.49
CA GLU A 180 25.99 4.66 -43.85
C GLU A 180 25.67 6.17 -44.04
N PRO A 181 26.68 7.02 -44.22
CA PRO A 181 26.49 8.47 -44.32
C PRO A 181 25.74 8.92 -45.59
N ALA A 182 25.55 8.01 -46.56
CA ALA A 182 24.80 8.25 -47.78
C ALA A 182 23.29 8.00 -47.62
N THR A 183 22.83 7.39 -46.52
CA THR A 183 21.39 7.17 -46.29
C THR A 183 20.70 8.51 -46.06
N GLU A 184 19.80 8.90 -46.96
CA GLU A 184 18.95 10.06 -46.72
C GLU A 184 18.00 9.79 -45.53
N LEU A 185 17.67 10.84 -44.76
CA LEU A 185 16.72 10.74 -43.63
C LEU A 185 15.38 10.09 -43.99
N ARG A 186 14.99 10.15 -45.28
CA ARG A 186 13.77 9.52 -45.83
C ARG A 186 13.90 8.01 -46.07
N GLU A 187 15.11 7.49 -46.18
CA GLU A 187 15.38 6.08 -46.50
C GLU A 187 15.65 5.23 -45.25
N LEU A 188 15.88 5.86 -44.08
CA LEU A 188 16.03 5.18 -42.80
C LEU A 188 14.91 4.16 -42.46
N PRO A 189 13.62 4.40 -42.74
CA PRO A 189 12.57 3.39 -42.51
C PRO A 189 12.73 2.13 -43.36
N ALA A 190 13.35 2.25 -44.55
CA ALA A 190 13.61 1.12 -45.44
C ALA A 190 14.91 0.38 -45.08
N ALA A 191 15.88 1.07 -44.47
CA ALA A 191 17.11 0.47 -43.94
C ALA A 191 16.86 -0.37 -42.66
N ILE A 192 15.78 -0.08 -41.90
CA ILE A 192 15.36 -0.86 -40.74
C ILE A 192 14.57 -2.08 -41.24
N THR A 193 15.23 -3.23 -41.35
CA THR A 193 14.55 -4.47 -41.71
C THR A 193 13.68 -5.00 -40.55
N PRO A 194 12.44 -5.44 -40.80
CA PRO A 194 11.61 -6.09 -39.79
C PRO A 194 12.26 -7.43 -39.39
N GLY A 195 13.05 -7.40 -38.31
CA GLY A 195 13.88 -8.52 -37.89
C GLY A 195 15.12 -8.08 -37.12
N ASP A 196 15.56 -6.83 -37.28
CA ASP A 196 16.67 -6.29 -36.50
C ASP A 196 16.26 -6.06 -35.04
N SER A 197 16.68 -7.00 -34.18
CA SER A 197 16.39 -6.99 -32.75
C SER A 197 16.88 -5.71 -32.05
N SER A 198 17.91 -5.05 -32.60
CA SER A 198 18.49 -3.83 -32.03
C SER A 198 17.54 -2.63 -32.09
N VAL A 199 16.66 -2.55 -33.09
CA VAL A 199 15.68 -1.46 -33.25
C VAL A 199 14.30 -1.86 -32.73
N MET A 200 13.90 -3.12 -32.92
CA MET A 200 12.58 -3.59 -32.52
C MET A 200 12.38 -3.64 -31.01
N VAL A 201 13.40 -4.04 -30.23
CA VAL A 201 13.28 -4.11 -28.76
C VAL A 201 12.99 -2.72 -28.13
N PRO A 202 13.70 -1.64 -28.49
CA PRO A 202 13.37 -0.29 -28.06
C PRO A 202 11.96 0.19 -28.44
N VAL A 203 11.56 -0.03 -29.70
CA VAL A 203 10.24 0.38 -30.21
C VAL A 203 9.13 -0.35 -29.46
N LEU A 204 9.31 -1.64 -29.19
CA LEU A 204 8.40 -2.42 -28.36
C LEU A 204 8.37 -1.92 -26.92
N GLY A 205 9.53 -1.58 -26.33
CA GLY A 205 9.59 -0.98 -25.00
C GLY A 205 8.80 0.33 -24.89
N LEU A 206 8.93 1.21 -25.89
CA LEU A 206 8.17 2.45 -25.99
C LEU A 206 6.67 2.20 -26.21
N SER A 207 6.33 1.25 -27.08
CA SER A 207 4.94 0.85 -27.34
C SER A 207 4.27 0.28 -26.09
N PHE A 208 4.97 -0.59 -25.36
CA PHE A 208 4.53 -1.12 -24.08
C PHE A 208 4.30 0.00 -23.04
N TRP A 209 5.22 0.96 -22.96
CA TRP A 209 5.08 2.11 -22.07
C TRP A 209 3.86 2.94 -22.43
N LEU A 210 3.69 3.28 -23.72
CA LEU A 210 2.58 4.09 -24.22
C LEU A 210 1.22 3.39 -23.98
N MET A 211 1.12 2.09 -24.29
CA MET A 211 -0.08 1.29 -24.02
C MET A 211 -0.41 1.24 -22.53
N SER A 212 0.61 1.05 -21.69
CA SER A 212 0.43 1.03 -20.23
C SER A 212 -0.03 2.38 -19.69
N PHE A 213 0.56 3.46 -20.20
CA PHE A 213 0.19 4.82 -19.86
C PHE A 213 -1.24 5.14 -20.31
N LEU A 214 -1.57 4.85 -21.56
CA LEU A 214 -2.88 5.13 -22.15
C LEU A 214 -3.99 4.36 -21.41
N ALA A 215 -3.79 3.08 -21.11
CA ALA A 215 -4.75 2.30 -20.33
C ALA A 215 -4.97 2.90 -18.93
N ALA A 216 -3.90 3.29 -18.24
CA ALA A 216 -4.00 3.93 -16.94
C ALA A 216 -4.69 5.31 -17.02
N TRP A 217 -4.40 6.07 -18.06
CA TRP A 217 -4.97 7.39 -18.32
C TRP A 217 -6.48 7.32 -18.62
N ILE A 218 -6.91 6.35 -19.46
CA ILE A 218 -8.34 6.12 -19.74
C ILE A 218 -9.08 5.78 -18.45
N VAL A 219 -8.57 4.84 -17.66
CA VAL A 219 -9.19 4.42 -16.39
C VAL A 219 -9.31 5.60 -15.42
N GLU A 220 -8.27 6.43 -15.32
CA GLU A 220 -8.28 7.65 -14.52
C GLU A 220 -9.31 8.67 -15.01
N ARG A 221 -9.42 8.90 -16.32
CA ARG A 221 -10.41 9.82 -16.89
C ARG A 221 -11.85 9.34 -16.68
N VAL A 222 -12.08 8.03 -16.75
CA VAL A 222 -13.40 7.43 -16.50
C VAL A 222 -13.80 7.58 -15.04
N ALA A 223 -12.91 7.25 -14.10
CA ALA A 223 -13.20 7.33 -12.67
C ALA A 223 -13.30 8.80 -12.19
N GLY A 224 -12.31 9.62 -12.55
CA GLY A 224 -12.09 10.95 -12.00
C GLY A 224 -11.61 10.93 -10.55
N ASP A 225 -11.28 12.12 -10.04
CA ASP A 225 -10.83 12.28 -8.66
C ASP A 225 -12.02 12.40 -7.71
N VAL A 226 -11.94 11.62 -6.62
CA VAL A 226 -12.93 11.56 -5.55
C VAL A 226 -12.22 11.22 -4.24
N VAL A 227 -12.69 11.80 -3.15
CA VAL A 227 -12.25 11.48 -1.80
C VAL A 227 -13.16 10.41 -1.23
N LEU A 228 -12.60 9.29 -0.81
CA LEU A 228 -13.37 8.15 -0.29
C LEU A 228 -13.09 7.96 1.19
N GLU A 229 -14.14 7.89 1.99
CA GLU A 229 -14.05 7.48 3.40
C GLU A 229 -14.43 6.01 3.50
N VAL A 230 -13.42 5.16 3.66
CA VAL A 230 -13.56 3.69 3.70
C VAL A 230 -13.51 3.20 5.16
N PRO A 231 -14.32 2.20 5.53
CA PRO A 231 -14.25 1.61 6.87
C PRO A 231 -12.91 0.89 7.05
N VAL A 232 -12.30 1.06 8.22
CA VAL A 232 -11.13 0.29 8.62
C VAL A 232 -11.61 -1.00 9.31
N PRO A 233 -11.24 -2.20 8.82
CA PRO A 233 -11.66 -3.43 9.48
C PRO A 233 -11.10 -3.48 10.91
N PRO A 234 -11.89 -3.83 11.94
CA PRO A 234 -11.43 -3.83 13.33
C PRO A 234 -10.28 -4.83 13.59
N ALA A 235 -10.25 -5.94 12.85
CA ALA A 235 -9.14 -6.91 12.87
C ALA A 235 -7.94 -6.48 12.00
N ALA A 236 -8.14 -5.50 11.13
CA ALA A 236 -7.08 -4.74 10.48
C ALA A 236 -6.84 -3.48 11.32
N GLY A 237 -6.58 -3.73 12.62
CA GLY A 237 -5.92 -2.76 13.48
C GLY A 237 -4.73 -2.16 12.74
N PRO A 238 -4.31 -0.93 13.07
CA PRO A 238 -3.15 -0.32 12.44
C PRO A 238 -2.03 -1.33 12.46
N LEU A 239 -1.75 -1.87 11.27
CA LEU A 239 -0.73 -2.90 11.10
C LEU A 239 0.53 -2.32 11.72
N ARG A 240 0.87 -2.97 12.83
CA ARG A 240 1.98 -2.75 13.76
C ARG A 240 2.40 -1.28 13.82
N LEU A 241 1.79 -0.56 14.76
CA LEU A 241 2.26 0.74 15.29
C LEU A 241 3.69 0.70 15.88
N ALA A 242 4.54 -0.25 15.51
CA ALA A 242 5.90 -0.42 16.02
C ALA A 242 6.73 0.85 16.00
N ARG A 243 6.60 1.61 14.91
CA ARG A 243 7.41 2.80 14.64
C ARG A 243 6.95 4.05 15.40
N VAL A 244 5.75 4.03 16.00
CA VAL A 244 5.15 5.21 16.69
C VAL A 244 4.65 4.88 18.10
N ALA A 245 4.54 3.59 18.46
CA ALA A 245 4.16 3.11 19.78
C ALA A 245 5.00 3.77 20.88
N ASN A 246 6.31 3.87 20.65
CA ASN A 246 7.25 4.58 21.52
C ASN A 246 7.71 5.90 20.89
N ALA A 247 6.78 6.69 20.36
CA ALA A 247 7.12 8.00 19.82
C ALA A 247 6.07 9.06 20.17
N VAL A 248 6.54 10.26 20.48
CA VAL A 248 5.72 11.43 20.82
C VAL A 248 5.64 12.35 19.59
N PRO A 249 4.46 12.92 19.28
CA PRO A 249 4.36 13.97 18.25
C PRO A 249 5.35 15.10 18.50
N ARG A 250 6.05 15.56 17.47
CA ARG A 250 7.09 16.60 17.62
C ARG A 250 6.55 17.87 18.27
N ALA A 251 5.31 18.26 17.97
CA ALA A 251 4.67 19.42 18.60
C ALA A 251 4.54 19.26 20.13
N GLU A 252 4.27 18.03 20.59
CA GLU A 252 4.11 17.69 22.00
C GLU A 252 5.49 17.55 22.69
N ALA A 253 6.46 16.95 21.99
CA ALA A 253 7.83 16.81 22.48
C ALA A 253 8.59 18.15 22.61
N LEU A 254 8.10 19.21 21.95
CA LEU A 254 8.63 20.58 22.05
C LEU A 254 8.01 21.38 23.20
N ARG A 255 7.08 20.82 23.97
CA ARG A 255 6.52 21.48 25.16
C ARG A 255 7.61 21.70 26.22
N ALA A 256 7.53 22.82 26.93
CA ALA A 256 8.45 23.14 28.01
C ALA A 256 8.43 22.04 29.09
N GLY A 257 9.61 21.56 29.50
CA GLY A 257 9.75 20.47 30.46
C GLY A 257 9.76 19.06 29.86
N CYS A 258 9.60 18.92 28.54
CA CYS A 258 9.74 17.63 27.87
C CYS A 258 11.22 17.28 27.61
N THR A 259 11.62 16.06 27.97
CA THR A 259 12.96 15.51 27.67
C THR A 259 12.99 14.68 26.38
N CYS A 260 11.85 14.24 25.85
CA CYS A 260 11.78 13.44 24.62
C CYS A 260 12.38 14.18 23.42
N GLY A 261 12.24 15.52 23.37
CA GLY A 261 12.82 16.35 22.32
C GLY A 261 14.34 16.53 22.39
N ALA A 262 14.96 16.28 23.54
CA ALA A 262 16.39 16.50 23.75
C ALA A 262 17.27 15.33 23.28
N LYS A 263 16.69 14.13 23.15
CA LYS A 263 17.42 12.92 22.73
C LYS A 263 17.65 12.83 21.22
N ASP A 264 17.16 13.79 20.42
CA ASP A 264 17.22 14.03 18.95
C ASP A 264 17.79 12.91 18.03
N ARG A 265 17.53 11.65 18.38
CA ARG A 265 17.60 10.52 17.50
C ARG A 265 16.28 10.53 16.77
N ALA A 266 16.22 11.32 15.70
CA ALA A 266 15.20 11.10 14.68
C ALA A 266 15.15 9.58 14.44
N THR A 267 13.97 8.97 14.49
CA THR A 267 13.77 7.55 14.15
C THR A 267 14.31 7.31 12.73
N ASN A 268 15.61 7.02 12.62
CA ASN A 268 16.44 6.93 11.42
C ASN A 268 16.05 7.84 10.24
N GLY A 269 15.60 9.09 10.50
CA GLY A 269 15.15 10.03 9.47
C GLY A 269 13.87 9.63 8.71
N GLU A 270 13.21 8.52 9.03
CA GLU A 270 12.04 8.01 8.29
C GLU A 270 10.72 8.71 8.69
N LEU A 271 10.66 9.34 9.87
CA LEU A 271 9.45 9.97 10.44
C LEU A 271 9.76 11.32 11.13
N PRO A 272 10.02 12.41 10.39
CA PRO A 272 10.46 13.70 10.96
C PRO A 272 9.46 14.42 11.88
N GLN A 273 8.20 13.96 11.89
CA GLN A 273 7.09 14.53 12.66
C GLN A 273 6.89 13.92 14.06
N VAL A 274 7.61 12.86 14.41
CA VAL A 274 7.57 12.23 15.74
C VAL A 274 8.99 12.05 16.27
N LEU A 275 9.15 12.06 17.59
CA LEU A 275 10.43 11.85 18.27
C LEU A 275 10.34 10.64 19.18
N GLU A 276 11.48 9.98 19.41
CA GLU A 276 11.55 8.83 20.31
C GLU A 276 11.03 9.21 21.72
N LEU A 277 10.13 8.39 22.24
CA LEU A 277 9.56 8.56 23.57
C LEU A 277 10.60 8.17 24.62
N ASP A 278 10.78 9.04 25.60
CA ASP A 278 11.61 8.79 26.76
C ASP A 278 10.71 8.31 27.92
N ASP A 279 10.88 7.07 28.36
CA ASP A 279 10.07 6.48 29.44
C ASP A 279 10.29 7.15 30.80
N GLU A 280 11.39 7.89 30.95
CA GLU A 280 11.70 8.72 32.13
C GLU A 280 11.23 10.18 31.97
N CYS A 281 10.55 10.52 30.86
CA CYS A 281 10.15 11.89 30.62
C CYS A 281 9.17 12.39 31.70
N PRO A 282 9.37 13.60 32.27
CA PRO A 282 8.45 14.17 33.24
C PRO A 282 7.02 14.37 32.74
N LEU A 283 6.82 14.41 31.41
CA LEU A 283 5.51 14.64 30.78
C LEU A 283 4.93 13.38 30.14
N HIS A 284 5.77 12.60 29.44
CA HIS A 284 5.34 11.45 28.64
C HIS A 284 5.83 10.12 29.18
N GLY A 285 6.63 10.11 30.24
CA GLY A 285 7.19 8.90 30.83
C GLY A 285 6.14 8.02 31.49
N ILE A 286 6.56 6.82 31.88
CA ILE A 286 5.69 5.80 32.49
C ILE A 286 5.04 6.36 33.76
N GLU A 287 5.85 6.92 34.65
CA GLU A 287 5.36 7.47 35.93
C GLU A 287 4.47 8.71 35.71
N ALA A 288 4.79 9.56 34.74
CA ALA A 288 3.98 10.74 34.41
C ALA A 288 2.57 10.33 33.93
N VAL A 289 2.49 9.35 33.02
CA VAL A 289 1.21 8.81 32.53
C VAL A 289 0.43 8.11 33.64
N ASN A 290 1.12 7.32 34.46
CA ASN A 290 0.49 6.61 35.57
C ASN A 290 0.02 7.55 36.68
N ALA A 291 0.63 8.73 36.81
CA ALA A 291 0.23 9.75 37.78
C ALA A 291 -0.99 10.58 37.36
N LEU A 292 -1.41 10.55 36.09
CA LEU A 292 -2.56 11.31 35.60
C LEU A 292 -3.84 10.95 36.36
N GLU A 293 -4.69 11.94 36.63
CA GLU A 293 -6.04 11.66 37.12
C GLU A 293 -6.88 11.00 36.02
N PRO A 294 -7.91 10.19 36.35
CA PRO A 294 -8.73 9.50 35.35
C PRO A 294 -9.28 10.42 34.26
N GLY A 295 -9.76 11.62 34.63
CA GLY A 295 -10.28 12.59 33.66
C GLY A 295 -9.20 13.20 32.75
N GLN A 296 -7.95 13.32 33.23
CA GLN A 296 -6.82 13.77 32.41
C GLN A 296 -6.33 12.66 31.49
N PHE A 297 -6.26 11.43 32.02
CA PHE A 297 -5.92 10.24 31.26
C PHE A 297 -6.86 10.07 30.07
N LEU A 298 -8.19 10.18 30.28
CA LEU A 298 -9.17 10.03 29.20
C LEU A 298 -9.01 11.03 28.05
N ARG A 299 -8.46 12.22 28.31
CA ARG A 299 -8.17 13.22 27.26
C ARG A 299 -7.01 12.80 26.35
N VAL A 300 -6.08 12.01 26.88
CA VAL A 300 -4.88 11.56 26.17
C VAL A 300 -4.89 10.06 25.86
N ALA A 301 -5.88 9.30 26.34
CA ALA A 301 -5.99 7.84 26.19
C ALA A 301 -6.03 7.36 24.73
N ARG A 302 -6.27 8.30 23.81
CA ARG A 302 -6.27 8.08 22.37
C ARG A 302 -4.87 8.15 21.76
N GLU A 303 -3.92 8.77 22.44
CA GLU A 303 -2.57 8.99 21.93
C GLU A 303 -1.69 7.72 22.09
N PRO A 304 -1.03 7.24 21.02
CA PRO A 304 -0.23 6.01 21.07
C PRO A 304 0.88 6.01 22.13
N TRP A 305 1.52 7.15 22.37
CA TRP A 305 2.61 7.28 23.34
C TRP A 305 2.18 7.02 24.78
N VAL A 306 0.89 7.18 25.10
CA VAL A 306 0.35 6.85 26.44
C VAL A 306 0.53 5.37 26.74
N TRP A 307 0.40 4.53 25.72
CA TRP A 307 0.40 3.07 25.84
C TRP A 307 1.76 2.44 25.54
N GLY A 308 2.66 3.15 24.85
CA GLY A 308 3.95 2.59 24.48
C GLY A 308 3.77 1.33 23.62
N ALA A 309 4.55 0.29 23.91
CA ALA A 309 4.40 -1.04 23.30
C ALA A 309 2.99 -1.64 23.44
N ASN A 310 2.23 -1.27 24.47
CA ASN A 310 0.85 -1.75 24.66
C ASN A 310 -0.16 -1.09 23.71
N ALA A 311 0.22 -0.06 22.94
CA ALA A 311 -0.64 0.55 21.93
C ALA A 311 -1.15 -0.46 20.90
N ALA A 312 -0.38 -1.54 20.65
CA ALA A 312 -0.76 -2.63 19.76
C ALA A 312 -1.99 -3.43 20.24
N LEU A 313 -2.33 -3.34 21.53
CA LEU A 313 -3.47 -4.02 22.15
C LEU A 313 -4.76 -3.21 22.08
N LEU A 314 -4.71 -1.93 21.65
CA LEU A 314 -5.88 -1.09 21.57
C LEU A 314 -6.82 -1.56 20.45
N PRO A 315 -8.13 -1.66 20.70
CA PRO A 315 -9.08 -1.91 19.64
C PRO A 315 -9.18 -0.66 18.76
N VAL A 316 -9.23 -0.86 17.44
CA VAL A 316 -9.71 0.16 16.51
C VAL A 316 -11.19 0.36 16.78
N ALA A 317 -11.63 1.59 17.00
CA ALA A 317 -13.05 1.84 17.23
C ALA A 317 -13.88 1.39 16.02
N GLU A 318 -15.00 0.74 16.27
CA GLU A 318 -15.84 0.01 15.30
C GLU A 318 -16.35 0.87 14.12
N HIS A 319 -16.23 2.19 14.22
CA HIS A 319 -16.71 3.18 13.24
C HIS A 319 -15.59 4.04 12.64
N GLU A 320 -14.35 3.69 12.89
CA GLU A 320 -13.22 4.44 12.36
C GLU A 320 -13.10 4.30 10.84
N ARG A 321 -12.99 5.46 10.18
CA ARG A 321 -12.90 5.57 8.73
C ARG A 321 -11.57 6.17 8.34
N MET A 322 -11.04 5.68 7.23
CA MET A 322 -9.85 6.23 6.62
C MET A 322 -10.24 6.96 5.34
N VAL A 323 -9.60 8.09 5.12
CA VAL A 323 -9.83 8.96 3.96
C VAL A 323 -8.75 8.67 2.94
N ILE A 324 -9.15 8.24 1.76
CA ILE A 324 -8.24 7.94 0.64
C ILE A 324 -8.58 8.77 -0.59
N ILE A 325 -7.57 9.01 -1.41
CA ILE A 325 -7.70 9.66 -2.72
C ILE A 325 -6.93 8.85 -3.78
N GLY A 326 -7.26 9.03 -5.05
CA GLY A 326 -6.52 8.36 -6.14
C GLY A 326 -6.89 6.89 -6.39
N LEU A 327 -8.07 6.46 -5.92
CA LEU A 327 -8.64 5.17 -6.32
C LEU A 327 -9.35 5.33 -7.67
N HIS A 328 -8.69 4.99 -8.77
CA HIS A 328 -9.30 5.07 -10.11
C HIS A 328 -9.71 3.71 -10.70
N GLY A 329 -9.20 2.61 -10.15
CA GLY A 329 -9.39 1.29 -10.72
C GLY A 329 -8.41 0.27 -10.18
N TRP A 330 -8.48 -0.96 -10.70
CA TRP A 330 -7.54 -2.01 -10.31
C TRP A 330 -6.13 -1.64 -10.74
N GLY A 331 -5.17 -1.89 -9.86
CA GLY A 331 -3.78 -1.52 -10.08
C GLY A 331 -3.43 -0.07 -9.69
N SER A 332 -4.39 0.75 -9.27
CA SER A 332 -4.13 2.10 -8.75
C SER A 332 -3.33 2.06 -7.44
N ARG A 333 -2.72 3.19 -7.09
CA ARG A 333 -2.01 3.38 -5.81
C ARG A 333 -2.67 4.55 -5.09
N PRO A 334 -3.75 4.31 -4.32
CA PRO A 334 -4.39 5.38 -3.59
C PRO A 334 -3.42 5.98 -2.56
N LEU A 335 -3.65 7.22 -2.18
CA LEU A 335 -2.96 7.86 -1.08
C LEU A 335 -3.91 7.97 0.11
N VAL A 336 -3.41 7.75 1.31
CA VAL A 336 -4.14 8.01 2.55
C VAL A 336 -4.04 9.51 2.83
N ALA A 337 -5.18 10.19 2.83
CA ALA A 337 -5.27 11.60 3.18
C ALA A 337 -5.41 11.79 4.70
N GLU A 338 -6.22 10.96 5.34
CA GLU A 338 -6.38 10.93 6.80
C GLU A 338 -6.63 9.49 7.25
N ALA A 339 -6.13 9.14 8.43
CA ALA A 339 -6.31 7.84 9.05
C ALA A 339 -6.92 8.03 10.45
N PRO A 340 -7.71 7.08 10.93
CA PRO A 340 -8.51 7.29 12.13
C PRO A 340 -7.73 7.25 13.46
N LEU A 341 -6.45 6.88 13.43
CA LEU A 341 -5.59 6.92 14.63
C LEU A 341 -5.34 8.35 15.12
N PRO A 342 -5.54 8.62 16.43
CA PRO A 342 -5.07 9.84 17.10
C PRO A 342 -3.53 9.89 17.09
N GLY A 343 -2.96 11.09 16.99
CA GLY A 343 -1.50 11.29 16.94
C GLY A 343 -0.86 11.35 15.55
N LYS A 344 -1.64 11.40 14.45
CA LYS A 344 -1.11 11.61 13.09
C LYS A 344 -1.41 13.00 12.54
N ASN A 345 -0.35 13.73 12.23
CA ASN A 345 -0.40 14.95 11.46
C ASN A 345 -0.80 14.62 10.00
N PRO A 346 -1.92 15.16 9.46
CA PRO A 346 -2.32 14.99 8.07
C PRO A 346 -1.31 15.55 7.06
N ALA A 347 -0.31 16.32 7.52
CA ALA A 347 0.79 16.85 6.70
C ALA A 347 1.97 15.88 6.51
N ALA A 348 2.01 14.72 7.17
CA ALA A 348 3.10 13.75 7.03
C ALA A 348 3.06 13.07 5.64
N PRO A 349 3.95 13.43 4.69
CA PRO A 349 3.79 13.06 3.28
C PRO A 349 3.99 11.56 3.02
N THR A 350 4.56 10.85 3.98
CA THR A 350 5.07 9.51 3.77
C THR A 350 5.16 8.73 5.09
N HIS A 351 4.62 7.51 5.15
CA HIS A 351 4.76 6.50 6.21
C HIS A 351 3.71 6.47 7.34
N THR A 352 2.43 6.66 6.97
CA THR A 352 1.35 6.02 7.71
C THR A 352 1.44 4.51 7.45
N GLY A 353 1.59 3.65 8.47
CA GLY A 353 1.52 2.17 8.33
C GLY A 353 0.29 1.63 7.57
N TYR A 354 -0.68 2.50 7.28
CA TYR A 354 -1.63 2.33 6.19
C TYR A 354 -1.09 2.94 4.89
N ARG A 355 -0.47 2.13 4.03
CA ARG A 355 -0.33 2.45 2.61
C ARG A 355 -1.04 1.37 1.80
N PRO A 356 -2.05 1.73 0.98
CA PRO A 356 -2.50 0.79 -0.05
C PRO A 356 -1.37 0.72 -1.08
N TRP A 357 -0.58 -0.35 -1.01
CA TRP A 357 0.53 -0.56 -1.95
C TRP A 357 0.05 -0.52 -3.40
N ARG A 358 -1.09 -1.16 -3.64
CA ARG A 358 -1.79 -1.23 -4.92
C ARG A 358 -3.20 -1.76 -4.68
N THR A 359 -4.20 -1.19 -5.34
CA THR A 359 -5.55 -1.77 -5.40
C THR A 359 -5.48 -3.09 -6.16
N ALA A 360 -5.76 -4.22 -5.50
CA ALA A 360 -5.71 -5.54 -6.10
C ALA A 360 -6.77 -6.47 -5.51
N GLU A 361 -7.25 -7.43 -6.30
CA GLU A 361 -8.18 -8.46 -5.82
C GLU A 361 -7.41 -9.52 -5.02
N VAL A 362 -7.98 -9.89 -3.87
CA VAL A 362 -7.43 -10.90 -2.96
C VAL A 362 -7.85 -12.31 -3.42
N PHE A 363 -6.97 -13.30 -3.22
CA PHE A 363 -7.28 -14.71 -3.51
C PHE A 363 -8.47 -15.24 -2.70
N ASN A 364 -8.55 -14.90 -1.41
CA ASN A 364 -9.67 -15.29 -0.57
C ASN A 364 -10.81 -14.25 -0.66
N ARG A 365 -11.90 -14.67 -1.34
CA ARG A 365 -13.04 -13.84 -1.72
C ARG A 365 -13.93 -13.41 -0.56
N SER A 366 -13.94 -14.11 0.57
CA SER A 366 -14.70 -13.69 1.76
C SER A 366 -13.99 -12.57 2.53
N LYS A 367 -12.69 -12.39 2.28
CA LYS A 367 -11.83 -11.39 2.93
C LYS A 367 -11.67 -10.14 2.06
N ARG A 368 -12.75 -9.60 1.47
CA ARG A 368 -12.76 -8.39 0.60
C ARG A 368 -12.31 -7.13 1.36
N THR A 369 -11.05 -7.08 1.72
CA THR A 369 -10.44 -5.97 2.44
C THR A 369 -9.37 -5.35 1.55
N ILE A 370 -9.34 -4.02 1.49
CA ILE A 370 -8.13 -3.36 0.99
C ILE A 370 -7.03 -3.77 1.96
N ARG A 371 -6.07 -4.55 1.48
CA ARG A 371 -4.92 -4.94 2.30
C ARG A 371 -3.98 -3.76 2.37
N TRP A 372 -4.12 -3.00 3.45
CA TRP A 372 -3.11 -2.05 3.89
C TRP A 372 -1.87 -2.87 4.24
N ARG A 373 -0.69 -2.47 3.77
CA ARG A 373 0.57 -3.15 4.08
C ARG A 373 1.56 -2.09 4.48
N ASP A 374 2.12 -2.19 5.69
CA ASP A 374 3.41 -1.59 5.93
C ASP A 374 4.46 -2.42 5.19
N THR A 375 5.43 -1.75 4.59
CA THR A 375 6.55 -2.39 3.89
C THR A 375 7.58 -2.97 4.87
N ASN A 376 7.56 -2.54 6.14
CA ASN A 376 8.58 -2.86 7.14
C ASN A 376 7.99 -3.39 8.47
N ASP A 377 6.91 -4.19 8.41
CA ASP A 377 6.19 -4.73 9.58
C ASP A 377 7.01 -5.76 10.38
N ALA A 378 7.93 -5.31 11.24
CA ALA A 378 8.40 -6.10 12.38
C ALA A 378 7.29 -6.14 13.44
N GLU A 379 7.01 -7.31 14.01
CA GLU A 379 6.03 -7.46 15.09
C GLU A 379 6.55 -6.76 16.34
N VAL A 380 5.78 -5.82 16.91
CA VAL A 380 5.98 -5.50 18.33
C VAL A 380 5.27 -6.56 19.11
N ILE A 381 6.06 -7.39 19.78
CA ILE A 381 5.57 -8.29 20.79
C ILE A 381 5.40 -7.43 22.05
N PRO A 382 4.17 -7.26 22.58
CA PRO A 382 3.98 -6.60 23.86
C PRO A 382 4.88 -7.28 24.89
N SER A 383 5.60 -6.51 25.70
CA SER A 383 6.36 -7.06 26.81
C SER A 383 5.38 -7.74 27.76
N ASP A 384 5.54 -9.03 28.01
CA ASP A 384 4.88 -9.63 29.16
C ASP A 384 5.42 -8.95 30.43
N PRO A 385 4.54 -8.62 31.40
CA PRO A 385 4.98 -7.98 32.63
C PRO A 385 6.03 -8.86 33.30
N LEU A 386 7.13 -8.26 33.75
CA LEU A 386 8.16 -8.96 34.50
C LEU A 386 7.51 -9.61 35.73
N SER A 387 7.65 -10.93 35.85
CA SER A 387 7.14 -11.68 37.00
C SER A 387 7.87 -11.22 38.26
N GLY A 388 7.25 -10.36 39.07
CA GLY A 388 7.77 -10.08 40.41
C GLY A 388 7.37 -8.77 41.10
N VAL A 389 6.97 -7.69 40.42
CA VAL A 389 6.77 -6.39 41.11
C VAL A 389 5.74 -5.50 40.42
N GLU A 390 4.46 -5.87 40.34
CA GLU A 390 3.46 -4.97 39.73
C GLU A 390 2.10 -5.05 40.43
N GLY A 391 1.91 -4.19 41.44
CA GLY A 391 0.58 -3.92 41.96
C GLY A 391 -0.25 -3.15 40.94
N VAL A 392 -1.45 -3.65 40.62
CA VAL A 392 -2.45 -2.88 39.86
C VAL A 392 -2.77 -1.62 40.65
N ARG A 393 -2.50 -0.46 40.04
CA ARG A 393 -2.79 0.86 40.65
C ARG A 393 -4.28 1.13 40.62
N ASP A 394 -4.86 1.05 39.43
CA ASP A 394 -6.28 1.22 39.17
C ASP A 394 -6.66 0.74 37.76
N SER A 395 -7.97 0.77 37.49
CA SER A 395 -8.54 0.58 36.16
C SER A 395 -9.43 1.78 35.80
N ILE A 396 -9.24 2.33 34.60
CA ILE A 396 -10.01 3.46 34.09
C ILE A 396 -10.88 2.99 32.92
N GLN A 397 -12.19 3.19 33.02
CA GLN A 397 -13.14 2.89 31.94
C GLN A 397 -12.96 3.88 30.77
N LEU A 398 -12.78 3.36 29.56
CA LEU A 398 -12.38 4.16 28.39
C LEU A 398 -13.53 4.62 27.50
N ASP A 399 -14.79 4.33 27.85
CA ASP A 399 -15.95 4.62 27.00
C ASP A 399 -16.10 6.12 26.69
N ALA A 400 -15.73 6.99 27.64
CA ALA A 400 -15.71 8.44 27.45
C ALA A 400 -14.64 8.89 26.41
N ALA A 401 -13.59 8.09 26.24
CA ALA A 401 -12.61 8.24 25.17
C ALA A 401 -13.03 7.48 23.90
N GLY A 402 -14.23 6.89 23.84
CA GLY A 402 -14.76 6.13 22.70
C GLY A 402 -14.06 4.80 22.43
N ILE A 403 -13.36 4.24 23.42
CA ILE A 403 -12.71 2.93 23.36
C ILE A 403 -13.47 2.02 24.33
N ARG A 404 -14.02 0.90 23.87
CA ARG A 404 -14.73 -0.04 24.75
C ARG A 404 -13.74 -0.90 25.53
N GLY A 405 -13.64 -0.69 26.84
CA GLY A 405 -12.78 -1.47 27.74
C GLY A 405 -12.12 -0.61 28.83
N PHE A 406 -11.03 -1.12 29.39
CA PHE A 406 -10.34 -0.51 30.54
C PHE A 406 -8.86 -0.27 30.23
N ALA A 407 -8.33 0.86 30.71
CA ALA A 407 -6.90 1.05 30.89
C ALA A 407 -6.53 0.54 32.28
N VAL A 408 -5.72 -0.52 32.34
CA VAL A 408 -5.16 -1.04 33.59
C VAL A 408 -3.77 -0.47 33.77
N ARG A 409 -3.59 0.31 34.85
CA ARG A 409 -2.31 0.92 35.18
C ARG A 409 -1.60 0.10 36.24
N ARG A 410 -0.31 -0.14 36.05
CA ARG A 410 0.55 -0.90 36.95
C ARG A 410 1.83 -0.12 37.17
N ASN A 411 2.44 -0.28 38.34
CA ASN A 411 3.66 0.47 38.66
C ASN A 411 4.81 0.07 37.72
N GLY A 412 5.61 1.05 37.29
CA GLY A 412 6.79 0.78 36.47
C GLY A 412 6.52 0.36 35.02
N VAL A 413 5.25 0.23 34.59
CA VAL A 413 4.90 -0.07 33.19
C VAL A 413 3.81 0.83 32.64
N ARG A 414 3.80 0.96 31.31
CA ARG A 414 2.76 1.67 30.56
C ARG A 414 1.38 1.03 30.82
N PRO A 415 0.29 1.82 30.78
CA PRO A 415 -1.08 1.31 30.79
C PRO A 415 -1.28 0.19 29.77
N ARG A 416 -2.08 -0.81 30.14
CA ARG A 416 -2.45 -1.93 29.26
C ARG A 416 -3.96 -1.91 29.02
N PHE A 417 -4.37 -2.18 27.77
CA PHE A 417 -5.77 -2.34 27.45
C PHE A 417 -6.26 -3.73 27.90
N GLU A 418 -7.36 -3.76 28.65
CA GLU A 418 -8.03 -4.99 29.05
C GLU A 418 -9.55 -4.87 28.79
N THR A 419 -10.18 -5.98 28.39
CA THR A 419 -11.64 -6.02 28.14
C THR A 419 -12.47 -6.08 29.42
N GLN A 420 -11.82 -6.38 30.54
CA GLN A 420 -12.41 -6.44 31.88
C GLN A 420 -11.56 -5.59 32.83
N PRO A 421 -12.15 -5.08 33.92
CA PRO A 421 -11.36 -4.37 34.92
C PRO A 421 -10.44 -5.35 35.65
N ALA A 422 -9.18 -4.97 35.87
CA ALA A 422 -8.27 -5.77 36.67
C ALA A 422 -8.72 -5.80 38.15
N PRO A 423 -8.69 -6.97 38.83
CA PRO A 423 -8.98 -7.04 40.24
C PRO A 423 -7.93 -6.24 41.01
N LEU A 424 -8.36 -5.22 41.75
CA LEU A 424 -7.49 -4.48 42.67
C LEU A 424 -6.96 -5.48 43.69
N MET A 425 -5.64 -5.62 43.81
CA MET A 425 -5.08 -6.46 44.87
C MET A 425 -5.58 -5.95 46.24
N PRO A 426 -6.15 -6.81 47.10
CA PRO A 426 -6.55 -6.39 48.43
C PRO A 426 -5.32 -5.86 49.19
N ARG A 427 -5.42 -4.65 49.75
CA ARG A 427 -4.40 -4.00 50.59
C ARG A 427 -4.11 -4.72 51.93
N HIS A 428 -4.61 -5.94 52.11
CA HIS A 428 -4.45 -6.70 53.35
C HIS A 428 -3.71 -8.00 53.06
N LEU A 429 -2.39 -7.96 53.22
CA LEU A 429 -1.67 -9.16 53.65
C LEU A 429 -2.22 -9.51 55.04
N PRO A 430 -2.77 -10.72 55.26
CA PRO A 430 -3.13 -11.14 56.60
C PRO A 430 -1.86 -11.12 57.46
N ARG A 431 -1.93 -10.40 58.57
CA ARG A 431 -0.91 -10.40 59.61
C ARG A 431 -0.62 -11.86 59.97
N PRO A 432 0.63 -12.34 59.96
CA PRO A 432 0.91 -13.69 60.39
C PRO A 432 0.44 -13.83 61.84
N GLU A 433 -0.52 -14.73 62.08
CA GLU A 433 -0.98 -15.04 63.42
C GLU A 433 0.22 -15.50 64.26
N PRO A 434 0.40 -14.98 65.48
CA PRO A 434 1.42 -15.51 66.37
C PRO A 434 1.07 -16.96 66.67
N ARG A 435 1.96 -17.88 66.28
CA ARG A 435 1.89 -19.29 66.64
C ARG A 435 1.79 -19.38 68.17
N THR A 436 0.59 -19.64 68.68
CA THR A 436 0.42 -20.07 70.07
C THR A 436 1.03 -21.46 70.19
N SER A 437 2.15 -21.52 70.90
CA SER A 437 2.71 -22.75 71.44
C SER A 437 1.64 -23.48 72.24
N SER A 438 1.14 -24.59 71.72
CA SER A 438 0.39 -25.56 72.50
C SER A 438 1.35 -26.68 72.91
N THR A 439 1.78 -26.60 74.17
CA THR A 439 2.22 -27.77 74.93
C THR A 439 1.03 -28.72 75.08
N PRO A 440 1.23 -30.04 75.02
CA PRO A 440 0.41 -30.96 75.79
C PRO A 440 1.20 -31.48 76.98
N SER A 441 0.47 -31.56 78.10
CA SER A 441 0.87 -32.14 79.35
C SER A 441 0.52 -33.63 79.40
N ARG A 442 1.41 -34.40 80.03
CA ARG A 442 1.36 -35.81 80.46
C ARG A 442 1.24 -36.92 79.42
#